data_AF-A0A960NP81-F1
#
_entry.id   AF-A0A960NP81-F1
#
_cell.length_a   1.000
_cell.length_b   1.000
_cell.length_c   1.000
_cell.angle_alpha   90.00
_cell.angle_beta   90.00
_cell.angle_gamma   90.00
#
_symmetry.space_group_name_H-M   'P 1'
#
loop_
_entity.id
_entity.type
_entity.pdbx_description
1 polymer ?
#
loop_
_entity_poly.entity_id
_entity_poly.type
_entity_poly.pdbx_seq_one_letter_code
_entity_poly.pdbx_strand_id
1 'polypeptide(L)'
;VALDLFDYQCPSCRTLHKRMHEYAAERSLNLALIVLPVPMEAACNPNLKHTLPMFEESCDYARYAMAVRVADARQFPGYHAWLLEGSKPPALEEARTRAEQLVGAEAFAAALEDQQVEQWIQDGLAIHQFVGGKTIPKLITRSVVVRYSGGSSAKLFRTLDEAFE
;
A
#
# COMPACT_ATOMS: atom_id res chain seq x y z
N VAL A 1 3.18 -13.50 -9.15
CA VAL A 1 3.60 -12.56 -8.06
C VAL A 1 3.67 -11.17 -8.66
N ALA A 2 3.19 -10.17 -7.93
CA ALA A 2 3.40 -8.77 -8.29
C ALA A 2 3.70 -7.94 -7.03
N LEU A 3 4.35 -6.80 -7.23
CA LEU A 3 4.67 -5.83 -6.19
C LEU A 3 3.84 -4.55 -6.41
N ASP A 4 3.05 -4.15 -5.42
CA ASP A 4 2.22 -2.94 -5.43
C ASP A 4 2.89 -1.85 -4.58
N LEU A 5 3.19 -0.72 -5.24
CA LEU A 5 3.72 0.48 -4.62
C LEU A 5 2.59 1.49 -4.47
N PHE A 6 2.20 1.78 -3.23
CA PHE A 6 0.91 2.43 -2.95
C PHE A 6 0.95 3.37 -1.74
N ASP A 7 -0.07 4.22 -1.64
CA ASP A 7 -0.36 5.01 -0.43
C ASP A 7 -1.81 4.72 -0.03
N TYR A 8 -2.09 4.60 1.27
CA TYR A 8 -3.44 4.45 1.79
C TYR A 8 -4.32 5.66 1.46
N GLN A 9 -3.81 6.89 1.47
CA GLN A 9 -4.61 8.08 1.15
C GLN A 9 -4.89 8.25 -0.35
N CYS A 10 -4.20 7.50 -1.22
CA CYS A 10 -4.30 7.62 -2.67
C CYS A 10 -5.58 6.94 -3.25
N PRO A 11 -6.51 7.69 -3.88
CA PRO A 11 -7.76 7.13 -4.41
C PRO A 11 -7.55 6.10 -5.53
N SER A 12 -6.59 6.36 -6.42
CA SER A 12 -6.24 5.45 -7.50
C SER A 12 -5.63 4.15 -6.97
N CYS A 13 -4.92 4.20 -5.83
CA CYS A 13 -4.30 3.06 -5.18
C CYS A 13 -5.35 2.12 -4.60
N ARG A 14 -6.34 2.68 -3.89
CA ARG A 14 -7.54 1.96 -3.41
C ARG A 14 -8.29 1.28 -4.55
N THR A 15 -8.48 2.03 -5.63
CA THR A 15 -9.16 1.51 -6.83
C THR A 15 -8.38 0.37 -7.48
N LEU A 16 -7.04 0.51 -7.60
CA LEU A 16 -6.20 -0.55 -8.13
C LEU A 16 -6.26 -1.80 -7.24
N HIS A 17 -6.13 -1.65 -5.92
CA HIS A 17 -6.19 -2.76 -4.98
C HIS A 17 -7.47 -3.59 -5.16
N LYS A 18 -8.64 -2.93 -5.20
CA LYS A 18 -9.92 -3.58 -5.48
C LYS A 18 -9.89 -4.34 -6.82
N ARG A 19 -9.40 -3.71 -7.87
CA ARG A 19 -9.34 -4.31 -9.21
C ARG A 19 -8.38 -5.47 -9.32
N MET A 20 -7.30 -5.49 -8.53
CA MET A 20 -6.38 -6.64 -8.50
C MET A 20 -7.06 -7.88 -7.92
N HIS A 21 -7.93 -7.71 -6.91
CA HIS A 21 -8.76 -8.81 -6.38
C HIS A 21 -9.80 -9.28 -7.38
N GLU A 22 -10.50 -8.35 -8.05
CA GLU A 22 -11.44 -8.66 -9.13
C GLU A 22 -10.75 -9.44 -10.25
N TYR A 23 -9.58 -8.96 -10.70
CA TYR A 23 -8.77 -9.61 -11.72
C TYR A 23 -8.38 -11.04 -11.34
N ALA A 24 -7.85 -11.22 -10.12
CA ALA A 24 -7.45 -12.54 -9.63
C ALA A 24 -8.64 -13.51 -9.56
N ALA A 25 -9.80 -13.03 -9.10
CA ALA A 25 -11.02 -13.82 -9.03
C ALA A 25 -11.53 -14.22 -10.44
N GLU A 26 -11.65 -13.26 -11.36
CA GLU A 26 -12.15 -13.51 -12.71
C GLU A 26 -11.26 -14.46 -13.52
N ARG A 27 -9.94 -14.41 -13.30
CA ARG A 27 -8.96 -15.26 -13.98
C ARG A 27 -8.65 -16.54 -13.22
N SER A 28 -9.28 -16.78 -12.06
CA SER A 28 -8.99 -17.91 -11.17
C SER A 28 -7.49 -18.05 -10.85
N LEU A 29 -6.83 -16.91 -10.63
CA LEU A 29 -5.39 -16.84 -10.39
C LEU A 29 -5.06 -16.96 -8.91
N ASN A 30 -4.01 -17.73 -8.61
CA ASN A 30 -3.33 -17.66 -7.33
C ASN A 30 -2.32 -16.50 -7.34
N LEU A 31 -2.83 -15.27 -7.23
CA LEU A 31 -2.02 -14.06 -7.25
C LEU A 31 -1.44 -13.77 -5.86
N ALA A 32 -0.12 -13.84 -5.73
CA ALA A 32 0.58 -13.26 -4.59
C ALA A 32 0.91 -11.77 -4.86
N LEU A 33 0.34 -10.89 -4.05
CA LEU A 33 0.61 -9.45 -4.06
C LEU A 33 1.51 -9.08 -2.88
N ILE A 34 2.71 -8.61 -3.18
CA ILE A 34 3.59 -7.98 -2.21
C ILE A 34 3.24 -6.51 -2.22
N VAL A 35 3.01 -5.91 -1.05
CA VAL A 35 2.60 -4.50 -0.95
C VAL A 35 3.68 -3.72 -0.20
N LEU A 36 4.13 -2.61 -0.78
CA LEU A 36 5.08 -1.70 -0.14
C LEU A 36 4.51 -0.29 -0.09
N PRO A 37 4.45 0.33 1.10
CA PRO A 37 3.95 1.68 1.23
C PRO A 37 4.94 2.69 0.61
N VAL A 38 4.37 3.69 -0.06
CA VAL A 38 5.03 4.87 -0.64
C VAL A 38 4.21 6.08 -0.18
N PRO A 39 4.28 6.45 1.11
CA PRO A 39 3.47 7.54 1.66
C PRO A 39 3.80 8.84 0.94
N MET A 40 2.78 9.56 0.47
CA MET A 40 2.90 10.79 -0.31
C MET A 40 2.88 12.04 0.58
N GLU A 41 3.55 11.93 1.73
CA GLU A 41 3.66 12.97 2.73
C GLU A 41 5.13 13.30 2.99
N ALA A 42 5.48 14.59 2.92
CA ALA A 42 6.86 15.07 2.98
C ALA A 42 7.54 14.80 4.33
N ALA A 43 6.78 14.50 5.40
CA ALA A 43 7.32 14.21 6.72
C ALA A 43 8.15 12.91 6.76
N CYS A 44 7.83 11.92 5.92
CA CYS A 44 8.58 10.66 5.82
C CYS A 44 9.05 10.33 4.39
N ASN A 45 8.61 11.09 3.39
CA ASN A 45 9.03 10.91 2.00
C ASN A 45 9.93 12.07 1.54
N PRO A 46 11.27 11.90 1.58
CA PRO A 46 12.22 12.94 1.20
C PRO A 46 12.19 13.30 -0.30
N ASN A 47 11.46 12.54 -1.12
CA ASN A 47 11.31 12.84 -2.55
C ASN A 47 10.23 13.90 -2.81
N LEU A 48 9.48 14.33 -1.79
CA LEU A 48 8.45 15.34 -1.88
C LEU A 48 8.91 16.65 -1.27
N LYS A 49 8.61 17.77 -1.94
CA LYS A 49 8.86 19.11 -1.42
C LYS A 49 7.78 19.58 -0.45
N HIS A 50 6.53 19.18 -0.72
CA HIS A 50 5.35 19.58 0.04
C HIS A 50 4.33 18.44 0.06
N THR A 51 3.56 18.35 1.15
CA THR A 51 2.40 17.46 1.27
C THR A 51 1.17 18.14 0.68
N LEU A 52 0.41 17.42 -0.15
CA LEU A 52 -0.92 17.87 -0.55
C LEU A 52 -1.92 17.52 0.55
N PRO A 53 -2.98 18.32 0.81
CA PRO A 53 -3.92 18.06 1.90
C PRO A 53 -4.57 16.67 1.88
N MET A 54 -4.73 16.09 0.69
CA MET A 54 -5.29 14.75 0.56
C MET A 54 -4.36 13.62 1.03
N PHE A 55 -3.08 13.90 1.25
CA PHE A 55 -2.05 12.95 1.71
C PHE A 55 -1.57 13.26 3.13
N GLU A 56 -2.27 14.11 3.87
CA GLU A 56 -2.02 14.25 5.31
C GLU A 56 -2.19 12.88 6.00
N GLU A 57 -1.35 12.60 7.01
CA GLU A 57 -1.35 11.33 7.77
C GLU A 57 -0.91 10.08 6.98
N SER A 58 -0.54 10.21 5.70
CA SER A 58 -0.05 9.08 4.89
C SER A 58 1.11 8.34 5.56
N CYS A 59 2.02 9.07 6.20
CA CYS A 59 3.14 8.48 6.95
C CYS A 59 2.65 7.61 8.11
N ASP A 60 1.64 8.06 8.85
CA ASP A 60 1.14 7.35 10.02
C ASP A 60 0.37 6.08 9.63
N TYR A 61 -0.46 6.13 8.59
CA TYR A 61 -1.10 4.91 8.07
C TYR A 61 -0.06 3.87 7.61
N ALA A 62 1.01 4.32 6.93
CA ALA A 62 2.09 3.44 6.52
C ALA A 62 2.78 2.79 7.73
N ARG A 63 3.13 3.59 8.76
CA ARG A 63 3.74 3.09 9.99
C ARG A 63 2.84 2.14 10.75
N TYR A 64 1.55 2.44 10.88
CA TYR A 64 0.60 1.57 11.60
C TYR A 64 0.47 0.22 10.90
N ALA A 65 0.36 0.21 9.58
CA ALA A 65 0.27 -1.02 8.83
C ALA A 65 1.55 -1.87 8.94
N MET A 66 2.72 -1.24 8.86
CA MET A 66 3.99 -1.94 9.03
C MET A 66 4.22 -2.40 10.48
N ALA A 67 3.78 -1.64 11.48
CA ALA A 67 3.84 -2.03 12.88
C ALA A 67 2.97 -3.26 13.17
N VAL A 68 1.74 -3.33 12.61
CA VAL A 68 0.92 -4.55 12.66
C VAL A 68 1.65 -5.73 12.02
N ARG A 69 2.32 -5.52 10.88
CA ARG A 69 3.10 -6.58 10.22
C ARG A 69 4.29 -7.06 11.06
N VAL A 70 5.03 -6.14 11.68
CA VAL A 70 6.19 -6.44 12.53
C VAL A 70 5.74 -7.17 13.80
N ALA A 71 4.67 -6.72 14.44
CA ALA A 71 4.13 -7.35 15.64
C ALA A 71 3.50 -8.73 15.35
N ASP A 72 2.66 -8.84 14.31
CA ASP A 72 2.09 -10.10 13.85
C ASP A 72 1.73 -10.06 12.36
N ALA A 73 2.61 -10.61 11.53
CA ALA A 73 2.43 -10.66 10.07
C ALA A 73 1.15 -11.36 9.61
N ARG A 74 0.51 -12.19 10.45
CA ARG A 74 -0.75 -12.87 10.13
C ARG A 74 -1.95 -11.92 10.15
N GLN A 75 -1.88 -10.84 10.94
CA GLN A 75 -2.95 -9.84 11.04
C GLN A 75 -2.87 -8.79 9.93
N PHE A 76 -1.68 -8.61 9.35
CA PHE A 76 -1.43 -7.60 8.34
C PHE A 76 -2.39 -7.64 7.14
N PRO A 77 -2.68 -8.79 6.49
CA PRO A 77 -3.55 -8.80 5.31
C PRO A 77 -4.95 -8.25 5.60
N GLY A 78 -5.54 -8.62 6.75
CA GLY A 78 -6.86 -8.13 7.16
C GLY A 78 -6.87 -6.65 7.50
N TYR A 79 -5.82 -6.17 8.17
CA TYR A 79 -5.67 -4.75 8.50
C TYR A 79 -5.44 -3.89 7.24
N HIS A 80 -4.56 -4.34 6.34
CA HIS A 80 -4.27 -3.68 5.06
C HIS A 80 -5.52 -3.57 4.19
N ALA A 81 -6.28 -4.67 4.05
CA ALA A 81 -7.53 -4.67 3.28
C ALA A 81 -8.53 -3.68 3.87
N TRP A 82 -8.74 -3.72 5.19
CA TRP A 82 -9.65 -2.80 5.89
C TRP A 82 -9.26 -1.33 5.72
N LEU A 83 -7.97 -0.98 5.84
CA LEU A 83 -7.52 0.39 5.59
C LEU A 83 -7.83 0.88 4.18
N LEU A 84 -7.87 -0.01 3.19
CA LEU A 84 -8.15 0.31 1.78
C LEU A 84 -9.65 0.25 1.40
N GLU A 85 -10.53 -0.11 2.34
CA GLU A 85 -11.98 -0.11 2.11
C GLU A 85 -12.50 1.32 1.87
N GLY A 86 -13.57 1.42 1.09
CA GLY A 86 -14.22 2.70 0.80
C GLY A 86 -13.39 3.67 -0.05
N SER A 87 -13.81 4.94 -0.06
CA SER A 87 -13.19 6.01 -0.85
C SER A 87 -12.05 6.73 -0.12
N LYS A 88 -11.94 6.54 1.20
CA LYS A 88 -10.95 7.13 2.11
C LYS A 88 -10.63 6.13 3.23
N PRO A 89 -9.45 6.22 3.87
CA PRO A 89 -9.20 5.40 5.05
C PRO A 89 -10.16 5.79 6.18
N PRO A 90 -10.34 4.89 7.17
CA PRO A 90 -10.91 5.25 8.47
C PRO A 90 -10.08 6.36 9.11
N ALA A 91 -10.63 7.06 10.10
CA ALA A 91 -9.89 8.11 10.80
C ALA A 91 -8.63 7.54 11.48
N LEU A 92 -7.58 8.36 11.61
CA LEU A 92 -6.28 7.87 12.09
C LEU A 92 -6.34 7.23 13.47
N GLU A 93 -7.13 7.81 14.39
CA GLU A 93 -7.36 7.25 15.73
C GLU A 93 -8.09 5.89 15.70
N GLU A 94 -9.02 5.71 14.75
CA GLU A 94 -9.70 4.43 14.56
C GLU A 94 -8.74 3.38 13.99
N ALA A 95 -7.89 3.78 13.05
CA ALA A 95 -6.84 2.93 12.51
C ALA A 95 -5.88 2.46 13.62
N ARG A 96 -5.42 3.39 14.45
CA ARG A 96 -4.60 3.08 15.63
C ARG A 96 -5.30 2.12 16.58
N THR A 97 -6.53 2.43 16.97
CA THR A 97 -7.33 1.60 17.88
C THR A 97 -7.47 0.17 17.35
N ARG A 98 -7.75 0.02 16.05
CA ARG A 98 -7.88 -1.29 15.43
C ARG A 98 -6.55 -2.03 15.39
N ALA A 99 -5.43 -1.36 15.11
CA ALA A 99 -4.12 -1.97 15.15
C ALA A 99 -3.81 -2.53 16.56
N GLU A 100 -4.05 -1.73 17.60
CA GLU A 100 -3.89 -2.15 19.00
C GLU A 100 -4.81 -3.31 19.37
N GLN A 101 -6.03 -3.38 18.85
CA GLN A 101 -6.93 -4.52 19.06
C GLN A 101 -6.43 -5.82 18.39
N LEU A 102 -5.76 -5.71 17.24
CA LEU A 102 -5.30 -6.87 16.48
C LEU A 102 -4.04 -7.51 17.06
N VAL A 103 -3.10 -6.70 17.55
CA VAL A 103 -1.78 -7.18 18.01
C VAL A 103 -1.50 -6.93 19.49
N GLY A 104 -2.35 -6.16 20.18
CA GLY A 104 -2.14 -5.70 21.55
C GLY A 104 -1.42 -4.36 21.59
N ALA A 105 -1.84 -3.46 22.49
CA ALA A 105 -1.30 -2.10 22.58
C ALA A 105 0.21 -2.05 22.87
N GLU A 106 0.70 -2.90 23.77
CA GLU A 106 2.13 -2.97 24.11
C GLU A 106 2.98 -3.46 22.93
N ALA A 107 2.53 -4.52 22.25
CA ALA A 107 3.23 -5.04 21.08
C ALA A 107 3.19 -4.06 19.90
N PHE A 108 2.07 -3.34 19.72
CA PHE A 108 1.96 -2.29 18.72
C PHE A 108 2.92 -1.13 19.00
N ALA A 109 2.96 -0.64 20.25
CA ALA A 109 3.88 0.41 20.65
C ALA A 109 5.35 0.01 20.47
N ALA A 110 5.73 -1.21 20.88
CA ALA A 110 7.07 -1.73 20.67
C ALA A 110 7.42 -1.85 19.17
N ALA A 111 6.47 -2.30 18.34
CA ALA A 111 6.67 -2.41 16.91
C ALA A 111 6.83 -1.05 16.21
N LEU A 112 6.16 0.00 16.70
CA LEU A 112 6.34 1.37 16.17
C LEU A 112 7.75 1.93 16.40
N GLU A 113 8.46 1.45 17.43
CA GLU A 113 9.85 1.80 17.71
C GLU A 113 10.85 0.89 16.96
N ASP A 114 10.38 -0.20 16.36
CA ASP A 114 11.24 -1.14 15.61
C ASP A 114 11.68 -0.52 14.28
N GLN A 115 12.99 -0.51 14.04
CA GLN A 115 13.60 0.03 12.83
C GLN A 115 13.07 -0.64 11.55
N GLN A 116 12.58 -1.88 11.62
CA GLN A 116 11.98 -2.58 10.48
C GLN A 116 10.76 -1.85 9.91
N VAL A 117 9.97 -1.15 10.74
CA VAL A 117 8.83 -0.37 10.26
C VAL A 117 9.27 0.70 9.27
N GLU A 118 10.30 1.46 9.65
CA GLU A 118 10.85 2.50 8.78
C GLU A 118 11.58 1.89 7.58
N GLN A 119 12.27 0.75 7.75
CA GLN A 119 12.93 0.06 6.63
C GLN A 119 11.94 -0.33 5.52
N TRP A 120 10.78 -0.88 5.85
CA TRP A 120 9.75 -1.22 4.85
C TRP A 120 9.28 0.01 4.05
N ILE A 121 9.16 1.16 4.71
CA ILE A 121 8.78 2.42 4.07
C ILE A 121 9.92 2.88 3.15
N GLN A 122 11.15 2.90 3.64
CA GLN A 122 12.32 3.31 2.86
C GLN A 122 12.56 2.41 1.64
N ASP A 123 12.35 1.10 1.77
CA ASP A 123 12.43 0.15 0.64
C ASP A 123 11.36 0.47 -0.42
N GLY A 124 10.12 0.74 -0.01
CA GLY A 124 9.05 1.17 -0.91
C GLY A 124 9.40 2.46 -1.67
N LEU A 125 9.90 3.46 -0.95
CA LEU A 125 10.35 4.74 -1.53
C LEU A 125 11.53 4.55 -2.50
N ALA A 126 12.53 3.74 -2.12
CA ALA A 126 13.70 3.46 -2.94
C ALA A 126 13.32 2.75 -4.24
N ILE A 127 12.46 1.72 -4.17
CA ILE A 127 11.98 1.00 -5.35
C ILE A 127 11.14 1.93 -6.22
N HIS A 128 10.26 2.75 -5.63
CA HIS A 128 9.46 3.73 -6.37
C HIS A 128 10.33 4.68 -7.17
N GLN A 129 11.40 5.21 -6.57
CA GLN A 129 12.36 6.08 -7.24
C GLN A 129 13.10 5.34 -8.35
N PHE A 130 13.57 4.11 -8.08
CA PHE A 130 14.27 3.28 -9.06
C PHE A 130 13.43 3.04 -10.33
N VAL A 131 12.12 2.81 -10.19
CA VAL A 131 11.20 2.63 -11.33
C VAL A 131 10.66 3.95 -11.91
N GLY A 132 11.36 5.06 -11.70
CA GLY A 132 11.01 6.38 -12.23
C GLY A 132 9.76 6.98 -11.55
N GLY A 133 9.80 7.07 -10.23
CA GLY A 133 8.72 7.54 -9.38
C GLY A 133 8.34 9.01 -9.60
N LYS A 134 7.11 9.24 -10.05
CA LYS A 134 6.45 10.58 -10.07
C LYS A 134 4.99 10.49 -9.62
N THR A 135 4.38 9.32 -9.80
CA THR A 135 2.99 9.02 -9.48
C THR A 135 2.90 7.65 -8.83
N ILE A 136 1.79 7.42 -8.14
CA ILE A 136 1.33 6.14 -7.59
C ILE A 136 -0.15 5.93 -7.96
N PRO A 137 -0.65 4.68 -8.00
CA PRO A 137 0.06 3.44 -7.71
C PRO A 137 0.95 2.97 -8.87
N LYS A 138 1.88 2.07 -8.57
CA LYS A 138 2.64 1.30 -9.56
C LYS A 138 2.58 -0.18 -9.21
N LEU A 139 2.29 -1.01 -10.20
CA LEU A 139 2.39 -2.45 -10.07
C LEU A 139 3.61 -2.93 -10.84
N ILE A 140 4.47 -3.70 -10.20
CA ILE A 140 5.68 -4.28 -10.80
C ILE A 140 5.46 -5.79 -10.92
N THR A 141 5.47 -6.30 -12.15
CA THR A 141 5.46 -7.73 -12.44
C THR A 141 6.89 -8.21 -12.72
N ARG A 142 7.05 -9.44 -13.17
CA ARG A 142 8.38 -9.99 -13.51
C ARG A 142 9.06 -9.22 -14.65
N SER A 143 8.27 -8.74 -15.60
CA SER A 143 8.74 -8.23 -16.89
C SER A 143 8.46 -6.73 -17.07
N VAL A 144 7.44 -6.18 -16.40
CA VAL A 144 6.98 -4.81 -16.67
C VAL A 144 6.59 -4.04 -15.41
N VAL A 145 6.67 -2.71 -15.52
CA VAL A 145 6.11 -1.78 -14.55
C VAL A 145 4.81 -1.21 -15.12
N VAL A 146 3.68 -1.64 -14.57
CA VAL A 146 2.35 -1.15 -14.93
C VAL A 146 2.07 0.13 -14.16
N ARG A 147 1.83 1.21 -14.90
CA ARG A 147 1.33 2.47 -14.34
C ARG A 147 -0.18 2.48 -14.41
N TYR A 148 -0.84 2.76 -13.29
CA TYR A 148 -2.29 2.91 -13.26
C TYR A 148 -2.67 4.36 -12.97
N SER A 149 -3.53 4.91 -13.83
CA SER A 149 -3.99 6.30 -13.73
C SER A 149 -5.53 6.40 -13.74
N GLY A 150 -6.23 5.35 -13.34
CA GLY A 150 -7.69 5.25 -13.49
C GLY A 150 -8.12 4.63 -14.82
N GLY A 151 -9.43 4.71 -15.13
CA GLY A 151 -10.04 4.18 -16.36
C GLY A 151 -10.93 2.96 -16.13
N SER A 152 -11.31 2.22 -17.18
CA SER A 152 -12.18 1.03 -17.05
C SER A 152 -11.43 -0.22 -16.61
N SER A 153 -12.10 -1.15 -15.92
CA SER A 153 -11.50 -2.45 -15.53
C SER A 153 -11.06 -3.26 -16.74
N ALA A 154 -11.84 -3.25 -17.84
CA ALA A 154 -11.48 -3.95 -19.08
C ALA A 154 -10.13 -3.53 -19.66
N LYS A 155 -9.80 -2.22 -19.62
CA LYS A 155 -8.49 -1.73 -20.08
C LYS A 155 -7.38 -2.21 -19.15
N LEU A 156 -7.58 -2.10 -17.83
CA LEU A 156 -6.60 -2.57 -16.86
C LEU A 156 -6.34 -4.07 -17.01
N PHE A 157 -7.40 -4.89 -17.12
CA PHE A 157 -7.26 -6.34 -17.17
C PHE A 157 -6.51 -6.79 -18.42
N ARG A 158 -6.72 -6.15 -19.57
CA ARG A 158 -5.91 -6.41 -20.76
C ARG A 158 -4.42 -6.13 -20.52
N THR A 159 -4.11 -4.99 -19.89
CA THR A 159 -2.72 -4.67 -19.53
C THR A 159 -2.14 -5.66 -18.52
N LEU A 160 -2.95 -6.17 -17.59
CA LEU A 160 -2.51 -7.18 -16.62
C LEU A 160 -2.31 -8.55 -17.29
N ASP A 161 -3.19 -8.95 -18.21
CA ASP A 161 -3.05 -10.18 -18.98
C ASP A 161 -1.70 -10.16 -19.73
N GLU A 162 -1.38 -9.08 -20.44
CA GLU A 162 -0.08 -8.89 -21.10
C GLU A 162 1.11 -8.85 -20.12
N ALA A 163 0.90 -8.36 -18.90
CA ALA A 163 1.96 -8.20 -17.89
C ALA A 163 2.28 -9.48 -17.10
N PHE A 164 1.38 -10.46 -17.13
CA PHE A 164 1.49 -11.74 -16.43
C PHE A 164 1.73 -12.94 -17.36
N GLU A 165 1.66 -12.76 -18.68
CA GLU A 165 2.25 -13.70 -19.67
C GLU A 165 3.77 -13.83 -19.49
#